data_AF-A0A5P9Q9M2-F1
#
_entry.id   AF-A0A5P9Q9M2-F1
#
_cell.length_a   1.000
_cell.length_b   1.000
_cell.length_c   1.000
_cell.angle_alpha   90.00
_cell.angle_beta   90.00
_cell.angle_gamma   90.00
#
_symmetry.space_group_name_H-M   'P 1'
#
loop_
_entity.id
_entity.type
_entity.pdbx_description
1 polymer ?
#
loop_
_entity_poly.entity_id
_entity_poly.type
_entity_poly.pdbx_seq_one_letter_code
_entity_poly.pdbx_strand_id
1 'polypeptide(L)' 'MTQLLAAGLVDRLRLVRFPLVAGEAGRQPAFATMASCDLELVHHEVLDDRLLLEEYHPTGRDIPRALPG' A
#
# COMPACT_ATOMS: atom_id res chain seq x y z
N MET A 1 2.47 11.09 3.58
CA MET A 1 2.72 9.98 2.62
C MET A 1 2.26 10.34 1.22
N THR A 2 1.03 10.83 1.05
CA THR A 2 0.43 11.21 -0.24
C THR A 2 1.28 12.16 -1.08
N GLN A 3 1.85 13.21 -0.48
CA GLN A 3 2.68 14.18 -1.20
C GLN A 3 3.95 13.58 -1.80
N LEU A 4 4.53 12.55 -1.18
CA LEU A 4 5.79 11.94 -1.65
C LEU A 4 5.51 10.90 -2.73
N LEU A 5 4.49 10.04 -2.55
CA LEU A 5 4.07 9.09 -3.57
C LEU A 5 3.59 9.82 -4.83
N ALA A 6 2.76 10.85 -4.68
CA ALA A 6 2.23 11.63 -5.81
C ALA A 6 3.32 12.44 -6.54
N ALA A 7 4.41 12.80 -5.86
CA ALA A 7 5.56 13.48 -6.47
C ALA A 7 6.57 12.51 -7.11
N GLY A 8 6.34 11.19 -7.04
CA GLY A 8 7.31 10.19 -7.52
C GLY A 8 8.59 10.11 -6.69
N LEU A 9 8.58 10.63 -5.46
CA LEU A 9 9.73 10.70 -4.56
C LEU A 9 9.79 9.53 -3.56
N VAL A 10 8.93 8.53 -3.72
CA VAL A 10 8.95 7.32 -2.89
C VAL A 10 9.60 6.20 -3.65
N ASP A 11 10.82 5.86 -3.24
CA ASP A 11 11.58 4.75 -3.81
C ASP A 11 11.05 3.39 -3.34
N ARG A 12 10.47 3.29 -2.13
CA ARG A 12 9.89 2.06 -1.58
C ARG A 12 8.69 2.30 -0.67
N LEU A 13 7.66 1.47 -0.82
CA LEU A 13 6.53 1.35 0.10
C LEU A 13 6.69 0.08 0.94
N ARG A 14 6.78 0.23 2.26
CA ARG A 14 6.87 -0.90 3.20
C ARG A 14 5.55 -1.04 3.97
N LEU A 15 4.92 -2.20 3.87
CA LEU A 15 3.64 -2.51 4.49
C LEU A 15 3.80 -3.64 5.52
N VAL A 16 3.25 -3.43 6.72
CA VAL A 16 3.13 -4.48 7.73
C VAL A 16 1.65 -4.82 7.87
N ARG A 17 1.28 -6.04 7.49
CA ARG A 17 -0.08 -6.56 7.58
C ARG A 17 -0.23 -7.33 8.89
N PHE A 18 -1.12 -6.82 9.73
CA PHE A 18 -1.56 -7.50 10.95
C PHE A 18 -2.74 -8.43 10.60
N PRO A 19 -2.85 -9.61 11.24
CA PRO A 19 -4.00 -10.49 11.08
C PRO A 19 -5.18 -9.97 11.92
N LEU A 20 -5.61 -8.74 11.64
CA LEU A 20 -6.71 -8.04 12.31
C LEU A 20 -7.50 -7.24 11.28
N VAL A 21 -8.82 -7.40 11.29
CA VAL A 21 -9.75 -6.56 10.52
C VAL A 21 -10.42 -5.59 11.49
N ALA A 22 -10.15 -4.30 11.33
CA ALA A 22 -10.66 -3.28 12.25
C ALA A 22 -12.14 -2.93 12.03
N GLY A 23 -12.68 -3.16 10.83
CA GLY A 23 -14.06 -2.77 10.49
C GLY A 23 -14.34 -1.29 10.76
N GLU A 24 -15.53 -0.99 11.27
CA GLU A 24 -15.95 0.37 11.63
C GLU A 24 -15.14 0.98 12.79
N ALA A 25 -14.47 0.17 13.61
CA ALA A 25 -13.60 0.66 14.68
C ALA A 25 -12.26 1.23 14.15
N GLY A 26 -11.96 1.04 12.86
CA GLY A 26 -10.81 1.63 12.20
C GLY A 26 -10.94 3.15 12.09
N ARG A 27 -9.96 3.89 12.63
CA ARG A 27 -10.02 5.36 12.69
C ARG A 27 -9.61 6.05 11.39
N GLN A 28 -8.67 5.49 10.63
CA GLN A 28 -8.10 6.11 9.43
C GLN A 28 -7.71 5.03 8.40
N PRO A 29 -8.33 5.01 7.20
CA PRO A 29 -7.90 4.11 6.15
C PRO A 29 -6.53 4.54 5.60
N ALA A 30 -5.55 3.65 5.63
CA ALA A 30 -4.16 3.95 5.28
C ALA A 30 -3.96 4.50 3.86
N PHE A 31 -4.85 4.14 2.93
CA PHE A 31 -4.75 4.47 1.50
C PHE A 31 -5.86 5.38 0.97
N ALA A 32 -6.67 6.00 1.84
CA ALA A 32 -7.86 6.77 1.42
C ALA A 32 -7.55 7.92 0.44
N THR A 33 -6.34 8.48 0.49
CA THR A 33 -5.93 9.61 -0.35
C THR A 33 -4.89 9.23 -1.41
N MET A 34 -4.53 7.94 -1.51
CA MET A 34 -3.52 7.48 -2.46
C MET A 34 -4.13 7.37 -3.86
N ALA A 35 -3.44 7.94 -4.86
CA ALA A 35 -3.79 7.71 -6.25
C ALA A 35 -3.57 6.22 -6.61
N SER A 36 -4.34 5.72 -7.58
CA SER A 36 -4.09 4.42 -8.17
C SER A 36 -2.67 4.38 -8.72
N CYS A 37 -1.92 3.35 -8.37
CA CYS A 37 -0.59 3.11 -8.93
C CYS A 37 -0.30 1.62 -8.93
N ASP A 38 0.45 1.21 -9.94
CA ASP A 38 0.97 -0.15 -10.05
C ASP A 38 2.22 -0.31 -9.19
N LEU A 39 2.32 -1.46 -8.53
CA LEU A 39 3.34 -1.77 -7.52
C LEU A 39 4.02 -3.09 -7.87
N GLU A 40 5.34 -3.09 -7.86
CA GLU A 40 6.14 -4.30 -8.01
C GLU A 40 6.58 -4.80 -6.63
N LEU A 41 6.25 -6.04 -6.27
CA LEU A 41 6.71 -6.66 -5.02
C LEU A 41 8.20 -6.98 -5.14
N VAL A 42 9.01 -6.39 -4.26
CA VAL A 42 10.47 -6.58 -4.27
C VAL A 42 10.98 -7.40 -3.08
N HIS A 43 10.21 -7.47 -2.00
CA HIS A 43 10.54 -8.29 -0.84
C HIS A 43 9.29 -8.65 -0.04
N HIS A 44 9.30 -9.84 0.57
CA HIS A 44 8.31 -10.23 1.58
C HIS A 44 8.96 -11.10 2.66
N GLU A 45 8.45 -10.98 3.89
CA GLU A 45 8.90 -11.73 5.05
C GLU A 45 7.75 -11.93 6.03
N VAL A 46 7.71 -13.07 6.72
CA VAL A 46 6.84 -13.27 7.88
C VAL A 46 7.65 -13.01 9.15
N LEU A 47 7.25 -11.99 9.91
CA LEU A 47 7.84 -11.62 11.19
C LEU A 47 7.08 -12.29 12.33
N ASP A 48 7.81 -12.88 13.26
CA ASP A 48 7.28 -13.50 14.48
C ASP A 48 6.12 -14.49 14.23
N ASP A 49 6.16 -15.19 13.10
CA ASP A 49 5.14 -16.15 12.64
C ASP A 49 3.70 -15.57 12.57
N ARG A 50 3.57 -14.25 12.44
CA ARG A 50 2.27 -13.58 12.56
C ARG A 50 2.08 -12.38 11.66
N LEU A 51 3.11 -11.56 11.49
CA LEU A 51 3.00 -10.32 10.73
C LEU A 51 3.60 -10.53 9.34
N LEU A 52 2.91 -10.08 8.30
CA LEU A 52 3.45 -10.11 6.95
C LEU A 52 4.05 -8.73 6.63
N LEU A 53 5.35 -8.71 6.36
CA LEU A 53 6.08 -7.57 5.85
C LEU A 53 6.16 -7.68 4.33
N GLU A 54 5.72 -6.65 3.62
CA GLU A 54 5.82 -6.56 2.16
C GLU A 54 6.51 -5.24 1.79
N GLU A 55 7.49 -5.28 0.88
CA GLU A 55 8.10 -4.10 0.29
C GLU A 55 7.79 -4.04 -1.20
N TYR A 56 7.36 -2.86 -1.64
CA TYR A 56 6.99 -2.59 -3.02
C TYR A 56 7.78 -1.42 -3.59
N HIS A 57 8.10 -1.52 -4.87
CA HIS A 57 8.57 -0.41 -5.68
C HIS A 57 7.39 0.14 -6.52
N PRO A 58 7.04 1.44 -6.41
CA PRO A 58 6.04 2.04 -7.29
C PRO A 58 6.53 2.07 -8.74
N THR A 59 5.76 1.54 -9.68
CA THR A 59 6.19 1.50 -11.09
C THR A 59 5.96 2.82 -11.82
N GLY A 60 5.24 3.76 -11.20
CA GLY A 60 4.83 5.04 -11.79
C GLY A 60 3.72 4.92 -12.83
N ARG A 61 3.23 3.70 -13.11
CA ARG A 61 2.09 3.48 -14.00
C ARG A 61 0.79 3.68 -13.21
N ASP A 62 -0.12 4.47 -13.77
CA ASP A 62 -1.47 4.58 -13.26
C ASP A 62 -2.24 3.28 -13.57
N ILE A 63 -3.08 2.84 -12.63
CA ILE A 63 -4.03 1.75 -12.86
C ILE A 63 -5.35 2.41 -13.20
N PRO A 64 -5.87 2.24 -14.43
CA PRO A 64 -7.15 2.83 -14.82
C PRO A 64 -8.20 2.49 -13.77
N ARG A 65 -8.83 3.51 -13.20
CA ARG A 65 -9.94 3.30 -12.27
C ARG A 65 -10.96 2.42 -13.01
N ALA A 66 -11.27 1.24 -12.46
CA ALA A 66 -12.33 0.43 -13.01
C ALA A 66 -13.59 1.31 -13.16
N LEU A 67 -14.17 1.32 -14.36
CA LEU A 67 -15.39 2.08 -14.65
C LEU A 67 -16.43 1.75 -13.57
N PRO A 68 -17.16 2.74 -13.03
CA PRO A 68 -18.26 2.44 -12.12
C PRO A 68 -19.24 1.52 -12.84
N GLY A 69 -19.52 0.37 -12.23
CA GLY A 69 -20.61 -0.52 -12.63
C GLY A 69 -21.97 0.03 -12.22
#